data_AF-A0A8I6A1Q9-F1
#
_entry.id   AF-A0A8I6A1Q9-F1
#
_cell.length_a   1.000
_cell.length_b   1.000
_cell.length_c   1.000
_cell.angle_alpha   90.00
_cell.angle_beta   90.00
_cell.angle_gamma   90.00
#
_symmetry.space_group_name_H-M   'P 1'
#
loop_
_entity.id
_entity.type
_entity.pdbx_description
1 polymer ?
#
loop_
_entity_poly.entity_id
_entity_poly.type
_entity_poly.pdbx_seq_one_letter_code
_entity_poly.pdbx_strand_id
1 'polypeptide(L)'
;KPGRSCGWSPRDRPKVPAGTKPALQRPGRVREPAEGTWTGQGGENPLCGSSLSAELPCLGLGPAFPVTNRNFPSPGSPKLLHSPLRQAVVKALDQLAQQGKIKEKTYGKQKIYFADQDQFDTVSDADLHSLDASIMALTAKVQGLQQSCRHMEAELKELTSALTTPEMQTEIQELKEECARYTERLKNIKAATNHVTPEEKEKVYRERQKYCKEWRKRKRMTTELCDAILEGYPKSKKQFFEEVGIETDEDHNVTLPDP
;
A
#
# COMPACT_ATOMS: atom_id res chain seq x y z
N LYS A 1 -18.27 50.48 15.44
CA LYS A 1 -16.80 50.71 15.49
C LYS A 1 -16.53 51.84 16.47
N PRO A 2 -15.44 51.85 17.26
CA PRO A 2 -14.33 50.88 17.39
C PRO A 2 -14.42 50.10 18.73
N GLY A 3 -13.86 48.91 18.94
CA GLY A 3 -12.65 48.32 18.38
C GLY A 3 -11.54 48.31 19.43
N ARG A 4 -11.60 47.43 20.44
CA ARG A 4 -10.46 47.18 21.33
C ARG A 4 -9.59 46.09 20.71
N SER A 5 -8.59 46.53 19.95
CA SER A 5 -7.50 45.70 19.47
C SER A 5 -6.53 45.42 20.61
N CYS A 6 -6.51 44.18 21.11
CA CYS A 6 -5.40 43.69 21.92
C CYS A 6 -4.24 43.38 20.96
N GLY A 7 -3.38 44.37 20.73
CA GLY A 7 -2.17 44.22 19.93
C GLY A 7 -1.16 43.32 20.65
N TRP A 8 -0.91 42.13 20.10
CA TRP A 8 0.24 41.32 20.48
C TRP A 8 1.45 41.84 19.72
N SER A 9 2.40 42.42 20.44
CA SER A 9 3.70 42.81 19.89
C SER A 9 4.53 41.55 19.60
N PRO A 10 5.20 41.44 18.43
CA PRO A 10 6.07 40.32 18.13
C PRO A 10 7.46 40.57 18.71
N ARG A 11 7.77 39.97 19.87
CA ARG A 11 9.16 39.76 20.30
C ARG A 11 9.36 38.33 20.79
N ASP A 12 10.48 37.78 20.32
CA ASP A 12 11.20 36.60 20.79
C ASP A 12 10.67 35.23 20.36
N ARG A 13 10.93 34.90 19.09
CA ARG A 13 11.01 33.52 18.61
C ARG A 13 12.35 32.92 19.10
N PRO A 14 12.37 31.85 19.91
CA PRO A 14 13.63 31.21 20.29
C PRO A 14 14.30 30.60 19.06
N LYS A 15 15.59 30.86 18.91
CA LYS A 15 16.44 30.37 17.82
C LYS A 15 16.74 28.90 18.07
N VAL A 16 16.13 28.00 17.30
CA VAL A 16 16.42 26.56 17.34
C VAL A 16 17.80 26.32 16.69
N PRO A 17 18.75 25.63 17.35
CA PRO A 17 20.05 25.34 16.76
C PRO A 17 19.92 24.37 15.59
N ALA A 18 20.59 24.67 14.48
CA ALA A 18 20.65 23.83 13.30
C ALA A 18 21.41 22.54 13.61
N GLY A 19 20.72 21.41 13.66
CA GLY A 19 21.37 20.11 13.89
C GLY A 19 20.50 18.93 14.30
N THR A 20 19.20 19.09 14.52
CA THR A 20 18.33 17.94 14.83
C THR A 20 17.88 17.24 13.54
N LYS A 21 18.41 16.03 13.33
CA LYS A 21 17.89 15.06 12.36
C LYS A 21 16.38 14.88 12.57
N PRO A 22 15.56 14.80 11.51
CA PRO A 22 14.14 14.57 11.65
C PRO A 22 13.91 13.22 12.34
N ALA A 23 13.05 13.23 13.36
CA ALA A 23 12.57 12.00 13.98
C ALA A 23 11.96 11.11 12.89
N LEU A 24 12.38 9.83 12.86
CA LEU A 24 11.76 8.81 12.04
C LEU A 24 10.26 8.81 12.38
N GLN A 25 9.44 9.37 11.50
CA GLN A 25 8.00 9.16 11.55
C GLN A 25 7.81 7.66 11.33
N ARG A 26 7.33 6.96 12.37
CA ARG A 26 6.83 5.60 12.18
C ARG A 26 5.77 5.66 11.09
N PRO A 27 5.84 4.82 10.04
CA PRO A 27 4.76 4.74 9.08
C PRO A 27 3.49 4.39 9.85
N GLY A 28 2.46 5.23 9.71
CA GLY A 28 1.13 4.93 10.25
C GLY A 28 0.73 3.55 9.75
N ARG A 29 0.42 2.65 10.68
CA ARG A 29 -0.05 1.31 10.36
C ARG A 29 -1.38 1.46 9.62
N VAL A 30 -1.34 1.39 8.29
CA VAL A 30 -2.53 1.31 7.45
C VAL A 30 -3.27 0.04 7.87
N ARG A 31 -4.47 0.20 8.41
CA ARG A 31 -5.37 -0.92 8.70
C ARG A 31 -5.82 -1.49 7.36
N GLU A 32 -5.53 -2.77 7.10
CA GLU A 32 -6.28 -3.51 6.10
C GLU A 32 -7.72 -3.68 6.60
N PRO A 33 -8.74 -3.43 5.76
CA PRO A 33 -10.12 -3.66 6.15
C PRO A 33 -10.33 -5.17 6.38
N ALA A 34 -10.94 -5.51 7.52
CA ALA A 34 -11.36 -6.87 7.81
C ALA A 34 -12.35 -7.35 6.73
N GLU A 35 -12.12 -8.55 6.20
CA GLU A 35 -13.02 -9.22 5.27
C GLU A 35 -14.39 -9.44 5.92
N GLY A 36 -15.32 -8.53 5.63
CA GLY A 36 -16.71 -8.63 6.02
C GLY A 36 -17.40 -9.71 5.18
N THR A 37 -17.86 -10.75 5.87
CA THR A 37 -18.66 -11.84 5.33
C THR A 37 -19.99 -11.28 4.81
N TRP A 38 -20.18 -11.29 3.49
CA TRP A 38 -21.45 -10.95 2.85
C TRP A 38 -22.49 -12.02 3.17
N THR A 39 -23.36 -11.75 4.15
CA THR A 39 -24.61 -12.50 4.35
C THR A 39 -25.74 -11.73 3.67
N GLY A 40 -25.92 -11.99 2.38
CA GLY A 40 -27.07 -11.47 1.63
C GLY A 40 -28.33 -12.26 1.98
N GLN A 41 -29.14 -11.75 2.91
CA GLN A 41 -30.56 -12.10 3.00
C GLN A 41 -31.32 -11.24 1.98
N GLY A 42 -31.51 -11.79 0.78
CA GLY A 42 -32.50 -11.32 -0.18
C GLY A 42 -33.80 -12.08 0.05
N GLY A 43 -34.76 -11.45 0.74
CA GLY A 43 -36.12 -11.93 0.82
C GLY A 43 -36.89 -11.49 -0.43
N GLU A 44 -37.25 -12.45 -1.27
CA GLU A 44 -38.26 -12.29 -2.32
C GLU A 44 -39.13 -13.54 -2.37
N ASN A 45 -40.43 -13.34 -2.21
CA ASN A 45 -41.50 -14.29 -2.55
C ASN A 45 -42.81 -13.50 -2.58
N PRO A 46 -43.83 -13.94 -3.35
CA PRO A 46 -43.82 -14.36 -4.75
C PRO A 46 -44.94 -13.63 -5.53
N LEU A 47 -45.18 -14.00 -6.79
CA LEU A 47 -46.49 -14.08 -7.49
C LEU A 47 -46.42 -13.55 -8.93
N CYS A 48 -46.33 -14.48 -9.88
CA CYS A 48 -47.28 -14.69 -11.00
C CYS A 48 -46.53 -15.35 -12.17
N GLY A 49 -47.03 -16.49 -12.64
CA GLY A 49 -46.49 -17.16 -13.84
C GLY A 49 -46.08 -18.62 -13.68
N SER A 50 -46.79 -19.39 -12.86
CA SER A 50 -46.77 -20.86 -12.95
C SER A 50 -47.54 -21.32 -14.18
N SER A 51 -46.85 -21.88 -15.17
CA SER A 51 -47.20 -23.15 -15.85
C SER A 51 -46.42 -23.28 -17.16
N LEU A 52 -45.31 -24.03 -17.14
CA LEU A 52 -44.69 -24.78 -18.27
C LEU A 52 -43.23 -25.08 -17.87
N SER A 53 -43.07 -25.87 -16.81
CA SER A 53 -41.79 -26.41 -16.39
C SER A 53 -42.01 -27.85 -16.00
N ALA A 54 -42.23 -28.69 -17.01
CA ALA A 54 -42.07 -30.12 -16.92
C ALA A 54 -41.94 -30.64 -18.35
N GLU A 55 -41.17 -31.70 -18.53
CA GLU A 55 -40.84 -32.37 -19.78
C GLU A 55 -39.72 -31.70 -20.62
N LEU A 56 -38.46 -31.97 -20.24
CA LEU A 56 -37.42 -32.60 -21.09
C LEU A 56 -36.04 -32.52 -20.39
N PRO A 57 -35.43 -33.65 -19.99
CA PRO A 57 -34.06 -33.69 -19.53
C PRO A 57 -33.09 -33.86 -20.71
N CYS A 58 -31.84 -33.47 -20.46
CA CYS A 58 -30.63 -33.67 -21.27
C CYS A 58 -30.26 -32.50 -22.20
N LEU A 59 -29.01 -32.03 -22.04
CA LEU A 59 -28.31 -30.98 -22.80
C LEU A 59 -28.35 -29.54 -22.26
N GLY A 60 -28.28 -29.33 -20.94
CA GLY A 60 -27.59 -28.16 -20.32
C GLY A 60 -27.91 -26.75 -20.85
N LEU A 61 -29.05 -26.56 -21.50
CA LEU A 61 -29.55 -25.31 -22.07
C LEU A 61 -30.87 -24.98 -21.36
N GLY A 62 -30.78 -24.82 -20.03
CA GLY A 62 -31.72 -23.96 -19.30
C GLY A 62 -31.58 -22.50 -19.77
N PRO A 63 -32.46 -21.60 -19.32
CA PRO A 63 -33.22 -20.64 -20.12
C PRO A 63 -32.36 -19.59 -20.84
N ALA A 64 -31.61 -19.97 -21.87
CA ALA A 64 -30.84 -19.00 -22.67
C ALA A 64 -31.70 -18.31 -23.75
N PHE A 65 -32.81 -18.93 -24.16
CA PHE A 65 -33.67 -18.41 -25.23
C PHE A 65 -34.78 -17.44 -24.81
N PRO A 66 -35.36 -17.48 -23.57
CA PRO A 66 -36.31 -16.43 -23.18
C PRO A 66 -35.62 -15.15 -22.66
N VAL A 67 -34.29 -15.13 -22.46
CA VAL A 67 -33.59 -13.98 -21.83
C VAL A 67 -33.21 -12.88 -22.83
N THR A 68 -33.16 -13.17 -24.14
CA THR A 68 -32.88 -12.15 -25.15
C THR A 68 -33.77 -12.31 -26.37
N ASN A 69 -34.68 -11.36 -26.60
CA ASN A 69 -35.46 -11.20 -27.84
C ASN A 69 -34.59 -10.67 -29.00
N ARG A 70 -33.40 -11.26 -29.19
CA ARG A 70 -32.50 -10.96 -30.31
C ARG A 70 -32.65 -12.07 -31.35
N ASN A 71 -32.73 -11.69 -32.62
CA ASN A 71 -32.77 -12.66 -33.73
C ASN A 71 -31.49 -13.51 -33.73
N PHE A 72 -31.64 -14.83 -33.82
CA PHE A 72 -30.53 -15.76 -33.95
C PHE A 72 -30.43 -16.24 -35.40
N PRO A 73 -29.43 -15.75 -36.17
CA PRO A 73 -29.11 -16.39 -37.44
C PRO A 73 -28.60 -17.81 -37.18
N SER A 74 -28.99 -18.76 -38.04
CA SER A 74 -28.36 -20.08 -38.07
C SER A 74 -26.85 -19.88 -38.15
N PRO A 75 -26.03 -20.63 -37.38
CA PRO A 75 -24.62 -20.36 -37.19
C PRO A 75 -23.82 -20.60 -38.49
N GLY A 76 -23.90 -19.64 -39.41
CA GLY A 76 -23.05 -19.50 -40.59
C GLY A 76 -21.77 -18.71 -40.31
N SER A 77 -21.57 -18.23 -39.07
CA SER A 77 -20.38 -17.47 -38.65
C SER A 77 -19.61 -18.17 -37.52
N PRO A 78 -18.27 -18.28 -37.57
CA PRO A 78 -17.55 -19.35 -36.87
C PRO A 78 -17.27 -19.14 -35.37
N LYS A 79 -17.82 -18.13 -34.70
CA LYS A 79 -17.20 -17.61 -33.46
C LYS A 79 -17.93 -17.79 -32.14
N LEU A 80 -19.14 -18.35 -32.08
CA LEU A 80 -19.89 -18.39 -30.80
C LEU A 80 -20.10 -19.77 -30.14
N LEU A 81 -19.87 -20.89 -30.83
CA LEU A 81 -20.15 -22.23 -30.29
C LEU A 81 -19.06 -23.25 -30.70
N HIS A 82 -18.65 -24.13 -29.78
CA HIS A 82 -17.72 -25.24 -30.03
C HIS A 82 -18.29 -26.21 -31.09
N SER A 83 -17.45 -26.71 -31.99
CA SER A 83 -17.82 -27.47 -33.22
C SER A 83 -18.91 -28.55 -33.06
N PRO A 84 -18.88 -29.47 -32.06
CA PRO A 84 -19.91 -30.50 -31.91
C PRO A 84 -21.26 -29.94 -31.41
N LEU A 85 -21.26 -28.81 -30.70
CA LEU A 85 -22.48 -28.19 -30.19
C LEU A 85 -23.28 -27.49 -31.30
N ARG A 86 -22.64 -27.10 -32.42
CA ARG A 86 -23.33 -26.39 -33.51
C ARG A 86 -24.43 -27.24 -34.15
N GLN A 87 -24.13 -28.51 -34.43
CA GLN A 87 -25.10 -29.41 -35.05
C GLN A 87 -26.22 -29.79 -34.06
N ALA A 88 -25.88 -29.98 -32.78
CA ALA A 88 -26.87 -30.23 -31.73
C ALA A 88 -27.81 -29.04 -31.52
N VAL A 89 -27.26 -27.81 -31.53
CA VAL A 89 -28.04 -26.56 -31.42
C VAL A 89 -28.95 -26.37 -32.63
N VAL A 90 -28.46 -26.59 -33.86
CA VAL A 90 -29.31 -26.50 -35.07
C VAL A 90 -30.45 -27.52 -35.02
N LYS A 91 -30.18 -28.77 -34.63
CA LYS A 91 -31.23 -29.79 -34.46
C LYS A 91 -32.24 -29.43 -33.39
N ALA A 92 -31.80 -28.88 -32.26
CA ALA A 92 -32.69 -28.42 -31.20
C ALA A 92 -33.56 -27.24 -31.66
N LEU A 93 -33.00 -26.29 -32.42
CA LEU A 93 -33.75 -25.17 -32.99
C LEU A 93 -34.77 -25.64 -34.05
N ASP A 94 -34.39 -26.57 -34.92
CA ASP A 94 -35.31 -27.19 -35.88
C ASP A 94 -36.47 -27.91 -35.14
N GLN A 95 -36.18 -28.62 -34.04
CA GLN A 95 -37.22 -29.27 -33.22
C GLN A 95 -38.13 -28.27 -32.52
N LEU A 96 -37.58 -27.18 -31.97
CA LEU A 96 -38.37 -26.13 -31.33
C LEU A 96 -39.25 -25.38 -32.33
N ALA A 97 -38.77 -25.23 -33.57
CA ALA A 97 -39.55 -24.68 -34.67
C ALA A 97 -40.69 -25.63 -35.09
N GLN A 98 -40.42 -26.94 -35.16
CA GLN A 98 -41.44 -27.96 -35.41
C GLN A 98 -42.49 -28.04 -34.29
N GLN A 99 -42.08 -27.81 -33.04
CA GLN A 99 -42.98 -27.72 -31.88
C GLN A 99 -43.76 -26.40 -31.83
N GLY A 100 -43.52 -25.45 -32.75
CA GLY A 100 -44.20 -24.16 -32.80
C GLY A 100 -43.80 -23.19 -31.69
N LYS A 101 -42.73 -23.48 -30.93
CA LYS A 101 -42.25 -22.61 -29.84
C LYS A 101 -41.43 -21.43 -30.34
N ILE A 102 -40.82 -21.57 -31.51
CA ILE A 102 -40.07 -20.52 -32.20
C ILE A 102 -40.49 -20.50 -33.67
N LYS A 103 -40.39 -19.34 -34.31
CA LYS A 103 -40.66 -19.20 -35.73
C LYS A 103 -39.36 -19.28 -36.52
N GLU A 104 -39.39 -20.01 -37.64
CA GLU A 104 -38.26 -20.16 -38.56
C GLU A 104 -38.55 -19.40 -39.86
N LYS A 105 -37.56 -18.64 -40.34
CA LYS A 105 -37.60 -18.04 -41.68
C LYS A 105 -36.36 -18.43 -42.48
N THR A 106 -36.58 -19.03 -43.64
CA THR A 106 -35.52 -19.45 -44.57
C THR A 106 -35.18 -18.31 -45.53
N TYR A 107 -33.92 -17.90 -45.53
CA TYR A 107 -33.35 -16.98 -46.51
C TYR A 107 -32.29 -17.73 -47.32
N GLY A 108 -32.70 -18.30 -48.46
CA GLY A 108 -31.81 -19.07 -49.33
C GLY A 108 -31.20 -20.29 -48.61
N LYS A 109 -29.88 -20.29 -48.41
CA LYS A 109 -29.15 -21.38 -47.74
C LYS A 109 -29.07 -21.24 -46.20
N GLN A 110 -29.62 -20.17 -45.63
CA GLN A 110 -29.55 -19.90 -44.19
C GLN A 110 -30.95 -19.85 -43.57
N LYS A 111 -31.07 -20.37 -42.36
CA LYS A 111 -32.28 -20.30 -41.53
C LYS A 111 -32.11 -19.23 -40.47
N ILE A 112 -33.14 -18.46 -40.17
CA ILE A 112 -33.17 -17.51 -39.05
C ILE A 112 -34.27 -17.94 -38.10
N TYR A 113 -33.93 -18.07 -36.82
CA TYR A 113 -34.88 -18.43 -35.78
C TYR A 113 -35.20 -17.20 -34.94
N PHE A 114 -36.47 -16.99 -34.64
CA PHE A 114 -36.94 -15.91 -33.79
C PHE A 114 -37.96 -16.44 -32.79
N ALA A 115 -37.94 -15.86 -31.58
CA ALA A 115 -38.97 -16.13 -30.59
C ALA A 115 -40.32 -15.65 -31.13
N ASP A 116 -41.36 -16.43 -30.88
CA ASP A 116 -42.69 -16.05 -31.31
C ASP A 116 -43.17 -14.86 -30.49
N GLN A 117 -43.29 -13.69 -31.14
CA GLN A 117 -43.73 -12.47 -30.47
C GLN A 117 -45.23 -12.46 -30.18
N ASP A 118 -46.02 -13.34 -30.81
CA ASP A 118 -47.45 -13.47 -30.58
C ASP A 118 -47.75 -14.11 -29.21
N GLN A 119 -46.74 -14.66 -28.55
CA GLN A 119 -46.81 -15.17 -27.17
C GLN A 119 -46.77 -14.05 -26.12
N PHE A 120 -46.47 -12.81 -26.52
CA PHE A 120 -46.50 -11.65 -25.64
C PHE A 120 -47.76 -10.83 -25.90
N ASP A 121 -48.39 -10.38 -24.81
CA ASP A 121 -49.56 -9.52 -24.91
C ASP A 121 -49.20 -8.21 -25.63
N THR A 122 -50.10 -7.77 -26.50
CA THR A 122 -50.01 -6.43 -27.10
C THR A 122 -50.33 -5.40 -26.02
N VAL A 123 -49.29 -4.70 -25.57
CA VAL A 123 -49.41 -3.66 -24.54
C VAL A 123 -50.07 -2.43 -25.18
N SER A 124 -51.05 -1.83 -24.50
CA SER A 124 -51.69 -0.60 -24.99
C SER A 124 -50.76 0.61 -24.82
N ASP A 125 -50.97 1.68 -25.60
CA ASP A 125 -50.19 2.92 -25.46
C ASP A 125 -50.29 3.52 -24.04
N ALA A 126 -51.44 3.34 -23.38
CA ALA A 126 -51.64 3.79 -22.00
C ALA A 126 -50.76 2.99 -21.01
N ASP A 127 -50.67 1.68 -21.20
CA ASP A 127 -49.83 0.82 -20.36
C ASP A 127 -48.34 1.10 -20.60
N LEU A 128 -47.93 1.36 -21.86
CA LEU A 128 -46.57 1.79 -22.18
C LEU A 128 -46.19 3.09 -21.46
N HIS A 129 -47.07 4.10 -21.51
CA HIS A 129 -46.85 5.34 -20.77
C HIS A 129 -46.79 5.12 -19.25
N SER A 130 -47.58 4.20 -18.71
CA SER A 130 -47.54 3.86 -17.28
C SER A 130 -46.21 3.19 -16.89
N LEU A 131 -45.69 2.31 -17.75
CA LEU A 131 -44.41 1.63 -17.57
C LEU A 131 -43.25 2.62 -17.67
N ASP A 132 -43.27 3.53 -18.65
CA ASP A 132 -42.26 4.60 -18.76
C ASP A 132 -42.26 5.49 -17.51
N ALA A 133 -43.43 5.86 -16.99
CA ALA A 133 -43.54 6.62 -15.75
C ALA A 133 -42.96 5.84 -14.54
N SER A 134 -43.22 4.53 -14.47
CA SER A 134 -42.64 3.65 -13.44
C SER A 134 -41.12 3.53 -13.57
N ILE A 135 -40.60 3.38 -14.79
CA ILE A 135 -39.15 3.34 -15.06
C ILE A 135 -38.51 4.66 -14.62
N MET A 136 -39.11 5.80 -14.94
CA MET A 136 -38.63 7.11 -14.52
C MET A 136 -38.62 7.25 -13.00
N ALA A 137 -39.72 6.87 -12.32
CA ALA A 137 -39.83 6.95 -10.87
C ALA A 137 -38.82 6.04 -10.16
N LEU A 138 -38.67 4.80 -10.62
CA LEU A 138 -37.71 3.84 -10.07
C LEU A 138 -36.27 4.28 -10.33
N THR A 139 -35.98 4.80 -11.52
CA THR A 139 -34.65 5.34 -11.86
C THR A 139 -34.29 6.51 -10.96
N ALA A 140 -35.23 7.43 -10.72
CA ALA A 140 -35.04 8.55 -9.79
C ALA A 140 -34.78 8.06 -8.35
N LYS A 141 -35.54 7.04 -7.90
CA LYS A 141 -35.35 6.44 -6.57
C LYS A 141 -33.98 5.77 -6.44
N VAL A 142 -33.55 5.01 -7.46
CA VAL A 142 -32.22 4.37 -7.50
C VAL A 142 -31.13 5.43 -7.43
N GLN A 143 -31.24 6.50 -8.21
CA GLN A 143 -30.26 7.59 -8.19
C GLN A 143 -30.20 8.27 -6.80
N GLY A 144 -31.35 8.54 -6.18
CA GLY A 144 -31.41 9.14 -4.84
C GLY A 144 -30.79 8.24 -3.76
N LEU A 145 -31.13 6.95 -3.77
CA LEU A 145 -30.55 5.98 -2.84
C LEU A 145 -29.04 5.83 -3.06
N GLN A 146 -28.58 5.80 -4.31
CA GLN A 146 -27.16 5.70 -4.62
C GLN A 146 -26.38 6.92 -4.13
N GLN A 147 -26.93 8.13 -4.23
CA GLN A 147 -26.33 9.34 -3.68
C GLN A 147 -26.26 9.29 -2.14
N SER A 148 -27.32 8.82 -1.49
CA SER A 148 -27.36 8.64 -0.03
C SER A 148 -26.30 7.63 0.45
N CYS A 149 -26.19 6.47 -0.23
CA CYS A 149 -25.15 5.49 0.08
C CYS A 149 -23.75 6.08 -0.04
N ARG A 150 -23.45 6.79 -1.14
CA ARG A 150 -22.14 7.45 -1.32
C ARG A 150 -21.84 8.47 -0.23
N HIS A 151 -22.86 9.20 0.23
CA HIS A 151 -22.72 10.17 1.31
C HIS A 151 -22.41 9.47 2.65
N MET A 152 -23.18 8.46 3.02
CA MET A 152 -22.95 7.67 4.24
C MET A 152 -21.60 6.95 4.22
N GLU A 153 -21.17 6.42 3.07
CA GLU A 153 -19.84 5.82 2.90
C GLU A 153 -18.72 6.83 3.12
N ALA A 154 -18.90 8.08 2.67
CA ALA A 154 -17.93 9.15 2.90
C ALA A 154 -17.85 9.52 4.39
N GLU A 155 -18.97 9.65 5.09
CA GLU A 155 -19.02 9.92 6.53
C GLU A 155 -18.39 8.78 7.33
N LEU A 156 -18.71 7.53 6.98
CA LEU A 156 -18.12 6.35 7.61
C LEU A 156 -16.60 6.36 7.41
N LYS A 157 -16.12 6.62 6.20
CA LYS A 157 -14.69 6.73 5.90
C LYS A 157 -14.01 7.84 6.71
N GLU A 158 -14.66 8.99 6.86
CA GLU A 158 -14.14 10.10 7.67
C GLU A 158 -14.02 9.69 9.14
N LEU A 159 -15.09 9.13 9.72
CA LEU A 159 -15.11 8.68 11.11
C LEU A 159 -14.13 7.53 11.39
N THR A 160 -13.98 6.60 10.46
CA THR A 160 -13.06 5.45 10.60
C THR A 160 -11.60 5.78 10.26
N SER A 161 -11.35 6.92 9.60
CA SER A 161 -9.99 7.40 9.37
C SER A 161 -9.33 7.93 10.66
N ALA A 162 -10.14 8.26 11.67
CA ALA A 162 -9.67 8.59 13.01
C ALA A 162 -9.53 7.33 13.87
N LEU A 163 -8.52 7.32 14.75
CA LEU A 163 -8.41 6.30 15.80
C LEU A 163 -9.68 6.32 16.65
N THR A 164 -10.18 5.13 16.99
CA THR A 164 -11.32 5.05 17.90
C THR A 164 -10.89 5.48 19.31
N THR A 165 -11.81 6.05 20.10
CA THR A 165 -11.54 6.48 21.49
C THR A 165 -10.76 5.47 22.34
N PRO A 166 -11.07 4.15 22.35
CA PRO A 166 -10.29 3.18 23.12
C PRO A 166 -8.87 2.99 22.57
N GLU A 167 -8.69 2.98 21.24
CA GLU A 167 -7.36 2.88 20.63
C GLU A 167 -6.51 4.12 20.94
N MET A 168 -7.11 5.32 20.92
CA MET A 168 -6.45 6.55 21.35
C MET A 168 -6.00 6.48 22.81
N GLN A 169 -6.80 5.88 23.70
CA GLN A 169 -6.44 5.74 25.11
C GLN A 169 -5.23 4.81 25.29
N THR A 170 -5.19 3.69 24.57
CA THR A 170 -4.05 2.76 24.57
C THR A 170 -2.79 3.45 24.05
N GLU A 171 -2.86 4.14 22.90
CA GLU A 171 -1.72 4.88 22.34
C GLU A 171 -1.21 5.97 23.29
N ILE A 172 -2.12 6.71 23.95
CA ILE A 172 -1.74 7.71 24.97
C ILE A 172 -1.01 7.04 26.13
N GLN A 173 -1.47 5.87 26.58
CA GLN A 173 -0.83 5.14 27.67
C GLN A 173 0.58 4.68 27.27
N GLU A 174 0.72 4.04 26.10
CA GLU A 174 2.01 3.59 25.58
C GLU A 174 2.98 4.76 25.45
N LEU A 175 2.57 5.86 24.82
CA LEU A 175 3.41 7.06 24.68
C LEU A 175 3.83 7.64 26.03
N LYS A 176 2.95 7.63 27.04
CA LYS A 176 3.31 8.07 28.40
C LYS A 176 4.37 7.18 29.03
N GLU A 177 4.25 5.86 28.89
CA GLU A 177 5.23 4.89 29.36
C GLU A 177 6.57 5.08 28.65
N GLU A 178 6.57 5.30 27.33
CA GLU A 178 7.78 5.61 26.56
C GLU A 178 8.43 6.90 27.02
N CYS A 179 7.65 7.97 27.22
CA CYS A 179 8.15 9.24 27.74
C CYS A 179 8.77 9.08 29.12
N ALA A 180 8.16 8.30 30.02
CA ALA A 180 8.70 8.01 31.34
C ALA A 180 10.05 7.28 31.22
N ARG A 181 10.12 6.24 30.39
CA ARG A 181 11.34 5.46 30.11
C ARG A 181 12.47 6.33 29.54
N TYR A 182 12.17 7.19 28.56
CA TYR A 182 13.17 8.11 27.99
C TYR A 182 13.63 9.14 29.02
N THR A 183 12.73 9.64 29.86
CA THR A 183 13.06 10.60 30.91
C THR A 183 13.97 9.97 31.95
N GLU A 184 13.71 8.74 32.38
CA GLU A 184 14.56 7.99 33.29
C GLU A 184 15.94 7.71 32.69
N ARG A 185 15.99 7.22 31.44
CA ARG A 185 17.25 7.02 30.72
C ARG A 185 18.06 8.33 30.64
N LEU A 186 17.40 9.44 30.36
CA LEU A 186 18.03 10.75 30.28
C LEU A 186 18.53 11.22 31.65
N LYS A 187 17.78 10.98 32.74
CA LYS A 187 18.25 11.21 34.11
C LYS A 187 19.49 10.39 34.44
N ASN A 188 19.51 9.11 34.10
CA ASN A 188 20.65 8.23 34.35
C ASN A 188 21.89 8.64 33.56
N ILE A 189 21.72 9.01 32.28
CA ILE A 189 22.80 9.56 31.47
C ILE A 189 23.31 10.86 32.11
N LYS A 190 22.44 11.80 32.48
CA LYS A 190 22.84 13.07 33.11
C LYS A 190 23.52 12.87 34.47
N ALA A 191 23.09 11.91 35.27
CA ALA A 191 23.68 11.61 36.58
C ALA A 191 25.03 10.88 36.47
N ALA A 192 25.30 10.19 35.35
CA ALA A 192 26.59 9.55 35.14
C ALA A 192 27.69 10.62 35.03
N THR A 193 28.70 10.55 35.89
CA THR A 193 29.78 11.56 36.01
C THR A 193 30.74 11.62 34.81
N ASN A 194 30.63 10.69 33.85
CA ASN A 194 31.51 10.61 32.68
C ASN A 194 31.00 11.47 31.50
N HIS A 195 30.69 12.75 31.74
CA HIS A 195 30.36 13.68 30.67
C HIS A 195 31.64 14.31 30.13
N VAL A 196 32.16 13.76 29.04
CA VAL A 196 33.17 14.46 28.24
C VAL A 196 32.43 15.48 27.39
N THR A 197 32.67 16.76 27.64
CA THR A 197 32.09 17.81 26.80
C THR A 197 32.62 17.68 25.37
N PRO A 198 31.84 18.05 24.34
CA PRO A 198 32.33 18.02 22.97
C PRO A 198 33.60 18.88 22.80
N GLU A 199 33.74 19.96 23.57
CA GLU A 199 34.93 20.80 23.61
C GLU A 199 36.16 20.08 24.18
N GLU A 200 36.01 19.37 25.32
CA GLU A 200 37.09 18.56 25.91
C GLU A 200 37.49 17.41 24.99
N LYS A 201 36.50 16.73 24.39
CA LYS A 201 36.73 15.70 23.39
C LYS A 201 37.60 16.25 22.26
N GLU A 202 37.19 17.36 21.65
CA GLU A 202 37.92 17.99 20.55
C GLU A 202 39.33 18.44 20.95
N LYS A 203 39.53 18.92 22.19
CA LYS A 203 40.85 19.24 22.72
C LYS A 203 41.75 18.00 22.79
N VAL A 204 41.24 16.88 23.32
CA VAL A 204 41.96 15.60 23.39
C VAL A 204 42.30 15.07 21.99
N TYR A 205 41.39 15.17 21.02
CA TYR A 205 41.70 14.80 19.64
C TYR A 205 42.80 15.66 19.03
N ARG A 206 42.77 16.98 19.24
CA ARG A 206 43.82 17.90 18.77
C ARG A 206 45.18 17.60 19.41
N GLU A 207 45.20 17.33 20.71
CA GLU A 207 46.41 16.96 21.44
C GLU A 207 46.97 15.63 20.94
N ARG A 208 46.12 14.59 20.82
CA ARG A 208 46.52 13.30 20.23
C ARG A 208 47.12 13.49 18.84
N GLN A 209 46.47 14.25 17.95
CA GLN A 209 46.99 14.53 16.62
C GLN A 209 48.35 15.24 16.66
N LYS A 210 48.51 16.24 17.55
CA LYS A 210 49.78 16.95 17.73
C LYS A 210 50.89 16.00 18.17
N TYR A 211 50.65 15.18 19.19
CA TYR A 211 51.65 14.25 19.71
C TYR A 211 51.98 13.13 18.72
N CYS A 212 51.00 12.60 17.98
CA CYS A 212 51.27 11.64 16.90
C CYS A 212 52.12 12.25 15.76
N LYS A 213 51.89 13.53 15.40
CA LYS A 213 52.73 14.22 14.40
C LYS A 213 54.17 14.40 14.90
N GLU A 214 54.35 14.84 16.15
CA GLU A 214 55.66 15.00 16.75
C GLU A 214 56.40 13.67 16.88
N TRP A 215 55.72 12.60 17.30
CA TRP A 215 56.31 11.26 17.37
C TRP A 215 56.80 10.78 15.99
N ARG A 216 55.98 10.89 14.94
CA ARG A 216 56.41 10.54 13.56
C ARG A 216 57.61 11.37 13.09
N LYS A 217 57.59 12.68 13.36
CA LYS A 217 58.68 13.59 12.97
C LYS A 217 59.98 13.22 13.69
N ARG A 218 59.94 13.01 15.01
CA ARG A 218 61.10 12.64 15.83
C ARG A 218 61.65 11.28 15.43
N LYS A 219 60.78 10.27 15.29
CA LYS A 219 61.18 8.94 14.82
C LYS A 219 61.90 9.01 13.48
N ARG A 220 61.37 9.79 12.53
CA ARG A 220 62.03 10.00 11.22
C ARG A 220 63.42 10.64 11.36
N MET A 221 63.53 11.77 12.06
CA MET A 221 64.81 12.49 12.22
C MET A 221 65.87 11.63 12.91
N THR A 222 65.50 10.92 13.99
CA THR A 222 66.42 10.02 14.69
C THR A 222 66.81 8.83 13.81
N THR A 223 65.89 8.28 13.02
CA THR A 223 66.20 7.19 12.07
C THR A 223 67.19 7.66 11.00
N GLU A 224 66.95 8.82 10.39
CA GLU A 224 67.86 9.44 9.40
C GLU A 224 69.26 9.67 9.99
N LEU A 225 69.35 10.17 11.23
CA LEU A 225 70.62 10.38 11.92
C LEU A 225 71.34 9.05 12.20
N CYS A 226 70.60 8.03 12.69
CA CYS A 226 71.16 6.70 12.93
C CYS A 226 71.68 6.08 11.63
N ASP A 227 70.92 6.19 10.54
CA ASP A 227 71.32 5.63 9.25
C ASP A 227 72.58 6.33 8.69
N ALA A 228 72.68 7.67 8.82
CA ALA A 228 73.87 8.42 8.43
C ALA A 228 75.13 8.06 9.24
N ILE A 229 75.00 7.75 10.54
CA ILE A 229 76.12 7.28 11.36
C ILE A 229 76.53 5.85 10.95
N LEU A 230 75.54 5.00 10.66
CA LEU A 230 75.77 3.61 10.27
C LEU A 230 76.48 3.48 8.92
N GLU A 231 76.39 4.46 8.02
CA GLU A 231 77.17 4.49 6.77
C GLU A 231 78.69 4.45 7.00
N GLY A 232 79.16 4.99 8.13
CA GLY A 232 80.58 4.96 8.52
C GLY A 232 80.92 3.92 9.60
N TYR A 233 79.96 3.10 10.04
CA TYR A 233 80.14 2.23 11.20
C TYR A 233 80.53 0.79 10.80
N PRO A 234 81.60 0.21 11.38
CA PRO A 234 82.08 -1.12 10.98
C PRO A 234 81.25 -2.29 11.53
N LYS A 235 80.28 -2.06 12.42
CA LYS A 235 79.46 -3.10 13.06
C LYS A 235 77.97 -2.99 12.68
N SER A 236 77.17 -3.96 13.14
CA SER A 236 75.72 -4.03 12.86
C SER A 236 74.90 -2.96 13.60
N LYS A 237 73.74 -2.58 13.02
CA LYS A 237 72.77 -1.63 13.60
C LYS A 237 72.33 -1.97 15.02
N LYS A 238 72.15 -3.26 15.33
CA LYS A 238 71.73 -3.73 16.66
C LYS A 238 72.80 -3.47 17.72
N GLN A 239 74.06 -3.77 17.41
CA GLN A 239 75.19 -3.52 18.33
C GLN A 239 75.39 -2.02 18.55
N PHE A 240 75.21 -1.21 17.50
CA PHE A 240 75.26 0.24 17.63
C PHE A 240 74.16 0.78 18.57
N PHE A 241 72.91 0.30 18.44
CA PHE A 241 71.81 0.73 19.30
C PHE A 241 72.01 0.28 20.76
N GLU A 242 72.55 -0.92 20.98
CA GLU A 242 72.89 -1.40 22.33
C GLU A 242 74.05 -0.61 22.96
N GLU A 243 75.10 -0.28 22.19
CA GLU A 243 76.25 0.50 22.66
C GLU A 243 75.90 1.98 22.96
N VAL A 244 74.98 2.58 22.20
CA VAL A 244 74.52 3.96 22.40
C VAL A 244 73.35 4.05 23.40
N GLY A 245 72.69 2.92 23.69
CA GLY A 245 71.51 2.88 24.57
C GLY A 245 70.24 3.40 23.91
N ILE A 246 70.06 3.15 22.60
CA ILE A 246 68.85 3.52 21.86
C ILE A 246 67.85 2.36 21.93
N GLU A 247 66.71 2.60 22.55
CA GLU A 247 65.57 1.69 22.60
C GLU A 247 64.55 2.04 21.50
N THR A 248 64.10 1.04 20.73
CA THR A 248 63.12 1.28 19.66
C THR A 248 61.68 1.08 20.13
N ASP A 249 60.72 1.70 19.43
CA ASP A 249 59.29 1.52 19.73
C ASP A 249 58.88 0.05 19.55
N GLU A 250 59.52 -0.64 18.60
CA GLU A 250 59.35 -2.05 18.29
C GLU A 250 59.81 -2.95 19.45
N ASP A 251 60.90 -2.59 20.15
CA ASP A 251 61.37 -3.32 21.34
C ASP A 251 60.35 -3.25 22.50
N HIS A 252 59.52 -2.21 22.51
CA HIS A 252 58.48 -1.97 23.52
C HIS A 252 57.05 -2.31 23.03
N ASN A 253 56.91 -2.93 21.87
CA ASN A 253 55.61 -3.26 21.24
C ASN A 253 54.67 -2.06 21.06
N VAL A 254 55.21 -0.85 20.89
CA VAL A 254 54.41 0.37 20.74
C VAL A 254 54.27 0.68 19.26
N THR A 255 53.02 0.71 18.77
CA THR A 255 52.72 1.09 17.39
C THR A 255 52.13 2.50 17.33
N LEU A 256 52.57 3.25 16.32
CA LEU A 256 51.99 4.55 16.00
C LEU A 256 50.52 4.35 15.60
N PRO A 257 49.56 5.06 16.22
CA PRO A 257 48.18 4.97 15.83
C PRO A 257 47.96 5.45 14.39
N ASP A 258 47.08 4.77 13.66
CA ASP A 258 46.65 5.19 12.33
C ASP A 258 46.02 6.60 12.35
N PRO A 259 46.24 7.41 11.29
CA PRO A 259 45.75 8.77 11.19
C PRO A 259 44.22 8.87 11.20
#